data_AF-A0A645J0Q8-F1
#
_entry.id   AF-A0A645J0Q8-F1
#
_cell.length_a   1.000
_cell.length_b   1.000
_cell.length_c   1.000
_cell.angle_alpha   90.00
_cell.angle_beta   90.00
_cell.angle_gamma   90.00
#
_symmetry.space_group_name_H-M   'P 1'
#
loop_
_entity.id
_entity.type
_entity.pdbx_description
1 polymer ?
#
loop_
_entity_poly.entity_id
_entity_poly.type
_entity_poly.pdbx_seq_one_letter_code
_entity_poly.pdbx_strand_id
1 'polypeptide(L)'
;MGGRDTTPPENVAAKMGALLKDYNAVKKKTFTEILDFHYHFESIHPFQDGNGRVGRLIMFKECLRNGIVPFIISDEMKMFYYRGLHEWTTEKGYLTDTCLSAQDTFKKYLEYFWIPYDR
;
A
#
# COMPACT_ATOMS: atom_id res chain seq x y z
N MET A 1 6.32 -4.20 -14.44
CA MET A 1 5.49 -3.11 -15.00
C MET A 1 6.08 -1.80 -14.49
N GLY A 2 6.38 -0.84 -15.37
CA GLY A 2 6.94 0.47 -14.99
C GLY A 2 8.47 0.59 -15.04
N GLY A 3 9.17 -0.24 -15.83
CA GLY A 3 10.56 -0.01 -16.23
C GLY A 3 11.64 0.03 -15.13
N ARG A 4 11.30 -0.22 -13.86
CA ARG A 4 12.27 -0.34 -12.76
C ARG A 4 12.75 -1.77 -12.61
N ASP A 5 14.06 -1.90 -12.43
CA ASP A 5 14.67 -3.14 -11.98
C ASP A 5 14.16 -3.49 -10.57
N THR A 6 13.69 -4.71 -10.42
CA THR A 6 13.27 -5.26 -9.14
C THR A 6 14.46 -5.89 -8.43
N THR A 7 14.26 -6.33 -7.19
CA THR A 7 15.32 -7.02 -6.45
C THR A 7 15.71 -8.33 -7.14
N PRO A 8 17.01 -8.63 -7.32
CA PRO A 8 17.45 -9.92 -7.86
C PRO A 8 16.94 -11.10 -7.03
N PRO A 9 16.55 -12.23 -7.63
CA PRO A 9 15.93 -13.37 -6.94
C PRO A 9 16.70 -13.83 -5.69
N GLU A 10 18.02 -13.88 -5.76
CA GLU A 10 18.93 -14.28 -4.68
C GLU A 10 18.86 -13.35 -3.46
N ASN A 11 18.45 -12.10 -3.65
CA ASN A 11 18.35 -11.09 -2.60
C ASN A 11 16.92 -10.91 -2.06
N VAL A 12 15.91 -11.48 -2.72
CA VAL A 12 14.49 -11.31 -2.35
C VAL A 12 14.24 -11.74 -0.91
N ALA A 13 14.70 -12.94 -0.53
CA ALA A 13 14.45 -13.48 0.80
C ALA A 13 15.05 -12.61 1.91
N ALA A 14 16.29 -12.14 1.72
CA ALA A 14 16.96 -11.26 2.67
C ALA A 14 16.27 -9.90 2.81
N LYS A 15 15.91 -9.26 1.68
CA LYS A 15 15.22 -7.96 1.70
C LYS A 15 13.81 -8.05 2.27
N MET A 16 13.06 -9.11 1.94
CA MET A 16 11.74 -9.35 2.55
C MET A 16 11.85 -9.56 4.06
N GLY A 17 12.85 -10.32 4.52
CA GLY A 17 13.12 -10.52 5.94
C GLY A 17 13.41 -9.21 6.67
N ALA A 18 14.25 -8.36 6.09
CA ALA A 18 14.55 -7.02 6.63
C ALA A 18 13.29 -6.14 6.67
N LEU A 19 12.55 -6.03 5.55
CA LEU A 19 11.33 -5.24 5.46
C LEU A 19 10.30 -5.66 6.52
N LEU A 20 10.08 -6.98 6.68
CA LEU A 20 9.14 -7.51 7.67
C LEU A 20 9.63 -7.27 9.11
N LYS A 21 10.92 -7.40 9.37
CA LYS A 21 11.50 -7.12 10.69
C LYS A 21 11.28 -5.67 11.09
N ASP A 22 11.64 -4.74 10.20
CA ASP A 22 11.54 -3.30 10.46
C ASP A 22 10.07 -2.88 10.59
N TYR A 23 9.21 -3.40 9.73
CA TYR A 23 7.77 -3.14 9.83
C TYR A 23 7.18 -3.69 11.12
N ASN A 24 7.55 -4.87 11.60
CA ASN A 24 6.97 -5.42 12.83
C ASN A 24 7.58 -4.86 14.12
N ALA A 25 8.67 -4.08 14.05
CA ALA A 25 9.29 -3.45 15.22
C ALA A 25 8.37 -2.43 15.92
N VAL A 26 7.40 -1.86 15.20
CA VAL A 26 6.42 -0.92 15.74
C VAL A 26 5.02 -1.53 15.61
N LYS A 27 4.28 -1.60 16.73
CA LYS A 27 2.99 -2.31 16.80
C LYS A 27 1.87 -1.59 16.04
N LYS A 28 1.70 -0.29 16.29
CA LYS A 28 0.66 0.55 15.69
C LYS A 28 1.26 1.37 14.57
N LYS A 29 0.63 1.31 13.39
CA LYS A 29 1.10 1.94 12.16
C LYS A 29 0.28 3.16 11.81
N THR A 30 0.97 4.17 11.32
CA THR A 30 0.39 5.31 10.62
C THR A 30 0.05 4.92 9.19
N PHE A 31 -0.79 5.73 8.54
CA PHE A 31 -1.15 5.52 7.13
C PHE A 31 0.09 5.58 6.22
N THR A 32 0.96 6.56 6.44
CA THR A 32 2.19 6.73 5.65
C THR A 32 3.13 5.52 5.80
N GLU A 33 3.27 4.93 6.99
CA GLU A 33 4.09 3.71 7.17
C GLU A 33 3.51 2.49 6.44
N ILE A 34 2.19 2.40 6.30
CA ILE A 34 1.54 1.34 5.51
C ILE A 34 1.85 1.53 4.01
N LEU A 35 1.77 2.77 3.51
CA LEU A 35 2.10 3.09 2.12
C LEU A 35 3.60 2.86 1.82
N ASP A 36 4.46 3.21 2.77
CA ASP A 36 5.91 3.01 2.67
C ASP A 36 6.27 1.52 2.59
N PHE A 37 5.67 0.69 3.45
CA PHE A 37 5.79 -0.77 3.37
C PHE A 37 5.35 -1.28 2.00
N HIS A 38 4.21 -0.81 1.49
CA HIS A 38 3.69 -1.24 0.20
C HIS A 38 4.61 -0.87 -0.96
N TYR A 39 5.18 0.34 -0.96
CA TYR A 39 6.19 0.74 -1.95
C TYR A 39 7.41 -0.20 -1.91
N HIS A 40 7.93 -0.50 -0.72
CA HIS A 40 9.08 -1.38 -0.57
C HIS A 40 8.78 -2.82 -0.98
N PHE A 41 7.59 -3.33 -0.63
CA PHE A 41 7.12 -4.64 -1.06
C PHE A 41 7.04 -4.76 -2.59
N GLU A 42 6.42 -3.77 -3.26
CA GLU A 42 6.32 -3.75 -4.73
C GLU A 42 7.70 -3.62 -5.40
N SER A 43 8.64 -2.91 -4.77
CA SER A 43 10.02 -2.73 -5.26
C SER A 43 10.86 -4.00 -5.08
N ILE A 44 10.60 -4.79 -4.04
CA ILE A 44 11.24 -6.10 -3.87
C ILE A 44 10.69 -7.09 -4.90
N HIS A 45 9.37 -7.06 -5.13
CA HIS A 45 8.69 -7.90 -6.11
C HIS A 45 8.91 -9.42 -5.86
N PRO A 46 8.53 -9.95 -4.68
CA PRO A 46 8.96 -11.28 -4.24
C PRO A 46 8.33 -12.46 -5.00
N PHE A 47 7.25 -12.25 -5.74
CA PHE A 47 6.54 -13.30 -6.47
C PHE A 47 6.71 -13.17 -7.98
N GLN A 48 6.52 -14.27 -8.71
CA GLN A 48 6.57 -14.27 -10.19
C GLN A 48 5.45 -13.42 -10.81
N ASP A 49 4.25 -13.47 -10.22
CA ASP A 49 3.10 -12.64 -10.58
C ASP A 49 2.27 -12.41 -9.31
N GLY A 50 1.43 -11.38 -9.33
CA GLY A 50 0.46 -11.11 -8.27
C GLY A 50 0.95 -10.15 -7.20
N ASN A 51 2.18 -9.62 -7.29
CA ASN A 51 2.72 -8.65 -6.33
C ASN A 51 1.75 -7.50 -6.09
N GLY A 52 1.33 -6.79 -7.14
CA GLY A 52 0.37 -5.69 -7.00
C GLY A 52 -0.95 -6.07 -6.32
N ARG A 53 -1.45 -7.30 -6.52
CA ARG A 53 -2.67 -7.79 -5.86
C ARG A 53 -2.41 -8.05 -4.39
N VAL A 54 -1.32 -8.74 -4.07
CA VAL A 54 -0.92 -9.06 -2.69
C VAL A 54 -0.57 -7.79 -1.91
N GLY A 55 0.19 -6.86 -2.49
CA GLY A 55 0.57 -5.60 -1.84
C GLY A 55 -0.66 -4.76 -1.46
N ARG A 56 -1.64 -4.62 -2.37
CA ARG A 56 -2.90 -3.95 -2.05
C ARG A 56 -3.71 -4.67 -0.98
N LEU A 57 -3.75 -6.00 -0.98
CA LEU A 57 -4.39 -6.77 0.09
C LEU A 57 -3.69 -6.58 1.43
N ILE A 58 -2.35 -6.50 1.46
CA ILE A 58 -1.58 -6.20 2.67
C ILE A 58 -1.92 -4.79 3.17
N MET A 59 -1.94 -3.77 2.31
CA MET A 59 -2.36 -2.41 2.70
C MET A 59 -3.76 -2.41 3.32
N PHE A 60 -4.71 -3.08 2.68
CA PHE A 60 -6.09 -3.18 3.17
C PHE A 60 -6.13 -3.83 4.56
N LYS A 61 -5.47 -4.98 4.73
CA LYS A 61 -5.35 -5.69 6.01
C LYS A 61 -4.72 -4.81 7.08
N GLU A 62 -3.64 -4.11 6.76
CA GLU A 62 -2.91 -3.30 7.73
C GLU A 62 -3.68 -2.04 8.12
N CYS A 63 -4.50 -1.46 7.22
CA CYS A 63 -5.43 -0.41 7.60
C CYS A 63 -6.41 -0.91 8.68
N LEU A 64 -7.06 -2.06 8.44
CA LEU A 64 -7.97 -2.69 9.40
C LEU A 64 -7.29 -2.98 10.75
N ARG A 65 -6.08 -3.57 10.70
CA ARG A 65 -5.30 -3.91 11.91
C ARG A 65 -5.00 -2.69 12.79
N ASN A 66 -4.88 -1.51 12.19
CA ASN A 66 -4.46 -0.29 12.86
C ASN A 66 -5.62 0.69 13.12
N GLY A 67 -6.87 0.29 12.86
CA GLY A 67 -8.04 1.15 13.04
C GLY A 67 -8.11 2.30 12.03
N ILE A 68 -7.47 2.13 10.88
CA ILE A 68 -7.50 3.10 9.77
C ILE A 68 -8.55 2.61 8.77
N VAL A 69 -9.37 3.52 8.26
CA VAL A 69 -10.36 3.20 7.21
C VAL A 69 -9.62 2.58 6.02
N PRO A 70 -9.98 1.37 5.57
CA PRO A 70 -9.30 0.76 4.42
C PRO A 70 -9.78 1.40 3.11
N PHE A 71 -9.16 1.05 1.99
CA PHE A 71 -9.49 1.61 0.69
C PHE A 71 -9.26 0.61 -0.43
N ILE A 72 -9.92 0.84 -1.57
CA ILE A 72 -9.77 0.05 -2.78
C ILE A 72 -9.37 1.00 -3.91
N ILE A 73 -8.24 0.73 -4.56
CA ILE A 73 -7.82 1.46 -5.76
C ILE A 73 -8.67 0.98 -6.94
N SER A 74 -9.56 1.86 -7.42
CA SER A 74 -10.38 1.59 -8.61
C SER A 74 -9.56 1.69 -9.90
N ASP A 75 -10.11 1.16 -11.00
CA ASP A 75 -9.45 1.25 -12.32
C ASP A 75 -9.26 2.70 -12.78
N GLU A 76 -10.18 3.60 -12.42
CA GLU A 76 -10.09 5.05 -12.70
C GLU A 76 -8.88 5.70 -12.02
N MET A 77 -8.51 5.21 -10.83
CA MET A 77 -7.39 5.73 -10.04
C MET A 77 -6.04 5.09 -10.41
N LYS A 78 -6.05 4.06 -11.27
CA LYS A 78 -4.89 3.19 -11.54
C LYS A 78 -3.67 3.95 -12.06
N MET A 79 -3.87 4.94 -12.94
CA MET A 79 -2.78 5.75 -13.47
C MET A 79 -2.16 6.66 -12.39
N PHE A 80 -2.98 7.26 -11.53
CA PHE A 80 -2.50 8.06 -10.40
C PHE A 80 -1.75 7.21 -9.37
N TYR A 81 -2.26 6.01 -9.09
CA TYR A 81 -1.61 5.05 -8.22
C TYR A 81 -0.23 4.63 -8.73
N TYR A 82 -0.10 4.31 -10.03
CA TYR A 82 1.20 3.97 -10.61
C TYR A 82 2.17 5.14 -10.62
N ARG A 83 1.68 6.36 -10.90
CA ARG A 83 2.49 7.57 -10.77
C ARG A 83 2.97 7.75 -9.33
N GLY A 84 2.08 7.59 -8.36
CA GLY A 84 2.41 7.68 -6.93
C GLY A 84 3.49 6.68 -6.51
N LEU A 85 3.39 5.43 -6.95
CA LEU A 85 4.45 4.44 -6.71
C LEU A 85 5.77 4.80 -7.41
N HIS A 86 5.70 5.33 -8.62
CA HIS A 86 6.89 5.76 -9.34
C HIS A 86 7.61 6.89 -8.60
N GLU A 87 6.86 7.88 -8.12
CA GLU A 87 7.38 9.09 -7.48
C GLU A 87 7.55 8.98 -5.96
N TRP A 88 7.32 7.82 -5.33
CA TRP A 88 7.29 7.72 -3.86
C TRP A 88 8.55 8.27 -3.15
N THR A 89 9.73 8.12 -3.75
CA THR A 89 11.00 8.61 -3.19
C THR A 89 11.23 10.10 -3.39
N THR A 90 10.51 10.73 -4.31
CA THR A 90 10.66 12.14 -4.71
C THR A 90 9.49 13.00 -4.21
N GLU A 91 8.26 12.50 -4.37
CA GLU A 91 7.01 13.15 -3.98
C GLU A 91 6.01 12.12 -3.44
N LYS A 92 5.97 11.97 -2.11
CA LYS A 92 5.06 11.05 -1.42
C LYS A 92 3.59 11.45 -1.54
N GLY A 93 3.30 12.73 -1.81
CA GLY A 93 1.96 13.26 -1.94
C GLY A 93 1.13 12.55 -3.00
N TYR A 94 1.72 12.22 -4.16
CA TYR A 94 0.96 11.59 -5.26
C TYR A 94 0.30 10.26 -4.88
N LEU A 95 1.04 9.37 -4.20
CA LEU A 95 0.45 8.10 -3.74
C LEU A 95 -0.50 8.34 -2.57
N THR A 96 -0.10 9.19 -1.63
CA THR A 96 -0.88 9.48 -0.42
C THR A 96 -2.26 10.03 -0.78
N ASP A 97 -2.33 11.06 -1.63
CA ASP A 97 -3.57 11.70 -2.04
C ASP A 97 -4.47 10.76 -2.85
N THR A 98 -3.87 9.90 -3.69
CA THR A 98 -4.62 8.87 -4.42
C THR A 98 -5.28 7.89 -3.45
N CYS A 99 -4.53 7.42 -2.44
CA CYS A 99 -5.05 6.49 -1.44
C CYS A 99 -6.08 7.14 -0.49
N LEU A 100 -5.90 8.42 -0.13
CA LEU A 100 -6.88 9.19 0.64
C LEU A 100 -8.18 9.39 -0.15
N SER A 101 -8.08 9.70 -1.45
CA SER A 101 -9.25 9.80 -2.33
C SER A 101 -10.00 8.47 -2.44
N ALA A 102 -9.26 7.35 -2.48
CA ALA A 102 -9.84 6.01 -2.45
C ALA A 102 -10.52 5.70 -1.10
N GLN A 103 -9.95 6.16 0.02
CA GLN A 103 -10.59 6.07 1.34
C GLN A 103 -11.90 6.85 1.37
N ASP A 104 -11.98 8.04 0.78
CA ASP A 104 -13.22 8.82 0.76
C ASP A 104 -14.34 8.12 0.01
N THR A 105 -14.02 7.42 -1.09
CA THR A 105 -14.98 6.52 -1.75
C THR A 105 -15.39 5.36 -0.85
N PHE A 106 -14.45 4.75 -0.13
CA PHE A 106 -14.76 3.65 0.78
C PHE A 106 -15.61 4.08 1.98
N LYS A 107 -15.37 5.28 2.54
CA LYS A 107 -16.20 5.90 3.59
C LYS A 107 -17.66 6.02 3.16
N LYS A 108 -17.93 6.40 1.89
CA LYS A 108 -19.30 6.44 1.36
C LYS A 108 -19.97 5.07 1.36
N TYR A 109 -19.23 3.99 1.09
CA TYR A 109 -19.78 2.64 1.23
C TYR A 109 -20.06 2.27 2.69
N LEU A 110 -19.14 2.60 3.61
CA LEU A 110 -19.36 2.39 5.04
C LEU A 110 -20.62 3.13 5.52
N GLU A 111 -20.81 4.37 5.09
CA GLU A 111 -22.01 5.16 5.38
C GLU A 111 -23.27 4.52 4.79
N TYR A 112 -23.23 4.09 3.54
CA TYR A 112 -24.35 3.42 2.88
C TYR A 112 -24.79 2.13 3.62
N PHE A 113 -23.85 1.39 4.18
CA PHE A 113 -24.11 0.17 4.95
C PHE A 113 -24.20 0.39 6.47
N TRP A 114 -24.25 1.64 6.95
CA TRP A 114 -24.31 2.00 8.38
C TRP A 114 -23.19 1.38 9.24
N ILE A 115 -22.00 1.19 8.66
CA ILE A 115 -20.83 0.69 9.37
C ILE A 115 -20.11 1.89 10.00
N PRO A 116 -19.97 1.94 11.35
CA PRO A 116 -19.28 3.04 12.01
C PRO A 116 -17.77 2.99 11.73
N TYR A 117 -17.17 4.17 11.60
CA TYR A 117 -15.72 4.36 11.52
C TYR A 117 -15.34 5.67 12.22
N ASP A 118 -14.13 5.73 12.77
CA ASP A 118 -13.61 6.95 13.38
C ASP A 118 -13.38 8.00 12.28
N ARG A 119 -14.03 9.16 12.42
CA ARG A 119 -13.95 10.28 11.48
C ARG A 119 -12.68 11.11 11.67
#